data_AF-A0A955U2M5-F1
#
_entry.id   AF-A0A955U2M5-F1
#
_cell.length_a   1.000
_cell.length_b   1.000
_cell.length_c   1.000
_cell.angle_alpha   90.00
_cell.angle_beta   90.00
_cell.angle_gamma   90.00
#
_symmetry.space_group_name_H-M   'P 1'
#
loop_
_entity.id
_entity.type
_entity.pdbx_description
1 polymer ?
#
loop_
_entity_poly.entity_id
_entity_poly.type
_entity_poly.pdbx_seq_one_letter_code
_entity_poly.pdbx_strand_id
1 'polypeptide(L)'
;MSGTSRWFAGAPVAQADRARAEISRHPTLRSWWAEAERGDWMLWAAGRAGIDSRMLVSAALECVQPVLEILDEESAVVAHQAMSVTAQWVDGRVGPGECRAAAQKVYREAERTMPIEDPRKAAARTAALGAVESVVQAASSDDHRRVAEFAAEAARRAAGTLGRIHGPDDAERAHVRCADVVRSKIPVRLLPED
;
A
#
# COMPACT_ATOMS: atom_id res chain seq x y z
N MET A 1 -23.12 -20.35 -10.58
CA MET A 1 -22.88 -18.90 -10.81
C MET A 1 -21.39 -18.71 -11.00
N SER A 2 -20.98 -18.32 -12.20
CA SER A 2 -19.58 -18.14 -12.62
C SER A 2 -18.83 -17.16 -11.72
N GLY A 3 -17.71 -17.60 -11.15
CA GLY A 3 -16.90 -16.88 -10.14
C GLY A 3 -16.05 -15.72 -10.67
N THR A 4 -16.20 -15.34 -11.94
CA THR A 4 -15.24 -14.55 -12.73
C THR A 4 -15.16 -13.04 -12.41
N SER A 5 -15.92 -12.50 -11.45
CA SER A 5 -15.97 -11.03 -11.23
C SER A 5 -15.63 -10.54 -9.82
N ARG A 6 -14.98 -11.34 -8.97
CA ARG A 6 -14.82 -11.00 -7.54
C ARG A 6 -13.60 -10.13 -7.20
N TRP A 7 -12.59 -10.06 -8.04
CA TRP A 7 -11.29 -9.51 -7.65
C TRP A 7 -11.20 -7.96 -7.67
N PHE A 8 -12.16 -7.26 -8.29
CA PHE A 8 -12.40 -5.82 -8.06
C PHE A 8 -13.74 -5.53 -7.37
N ALA A 9 -14.39 -6.53 -6.78
CA ALA A 9 -15.67 -6.30 -6.12
C ALA A 9 -15.52 -5.29 -4.97
N GLY A 10 -16.42 -4.31 -4.93
CA GLY A 10 -16.39 -3.25 -3.93
C GLY A 10 -15.31 -2.17 -4.15
N ALA A 11 -14.71 -2.10 -5.35
CA ALA A 11 -13.90 -0.94 -5.71
C ALA A 11 -14.70 0.36 -5.50
N PRO A 12 -14.08 1.45 -4.98
CA PRO A 12 -14.75 2.73 -4.83
C PRO A 12 -15.41 3.18 -6.13
N VAL A 13 -16.51 3.94 -6.05
CA VAL A 13 -17.26 4.41 -7.24
C VAL A 13 -16.34 5.12 -8.23
N ALA A 14 -15.41 5.94 -7.74
CA ALA A 14 -14.40 6.63 -8.55
C ALA A 14 -13.45 5.70 -9.34
N GLN A 15 -13.39 4.41 -8.99
CA GLN A 15 -12.54 3.40 -9.60
C GLN A 15 -13.33 2.29 -10.30
N ALA A 16 -14.67 2.28 -10.18
CA ALA A 16 -15.52 1.22 -10.71
C ALA A 16 -15.47 1.13 -12.24
N ASP A 17 -15.36 2.25 -12.94
CA ASP A 17 -15.27 2.26 -14.42
C ASP A 17 -13.95 1.65 -14.90
N ARG A 18 -12.84 2.03 -14.27
CA ARG A 18 -11.53 1.46 -14.58
C ARG A 18 -11.52 -0.04 -14.25
N ALA A 19 -12.04 -0.45 -13.09
CA ALA A 19 -12.13 -1.86 -12.73
C ALA A 19 -12.93 -2.66 -13.77
N ARG A 20 -14.07 -2.14 -14.25
CA ARG A 20 -14.86 -2.76 -15.31
C ARG A 20 -14.09 -2.87 -16.63
N ALA A 21 -13.33 -1.84 -17.00
CA ALA A 21 -12.49 -1.85 -18.20
C ALA A 21 -11.39 -2.91 -18.12
N GLU A 22 -10.69 -3.03 -16.98
CA GLU A 22 -9.65 -4.05 -16.77
C GLU A 22 -10.23 -5.47 -16.85
N ILE A 23 -11.35 -5.75 -16.15
CA ILE A 23 -12.02 -7.06 -16.21
C ILE A 23 -12.46 -7.42 -17.64
N SER A 24 -12.88 -6.43 -18.42
CA SER A 24 -13.31 -6.66 -19.80
C SER A 24 -12.15 -7.03 -20.73
N ARG A 25 -10.93 -6.54 -20.43
CA ARG A 25 -9.70 -6.83 -21.19
C ARG A 25 -9.02 -8.12 -20.73
N HIS A 26 -9.19 -8.47 -19.46
CA HIS A 26 -8.51 -9.57 -18.80
C HIS A 26 -9.53 -10.50 -18.15
N PRO A 27 -9.90 -11.62 -18.81
CA PRO A 27 -10.95 -12.51 -18.32
C PRO A 27 -10.59 -13.20 -16.99
N THR A 28 -9.29 -13.27 -16.68
CA THR A 28 -8.77 -13.96 -15.49
C THR A 28 -7.90 -13.01 -14.66
N LEU A 29 -7.88 -13.19 -13.34
CA LEU A 29 -7.00 -12.40 -12.46
C LEU A 29 -5.52 -12.58 -12.85
N ARG A 30 -5.12 -13.79 -13.24
CA ARG A 30 -3.74 -14.10 -13.66
C ARG A 30 -3.35 -13.35 -14.93
N SER A 31 -4.25 -13.26 -15.92
CA SER A 31 -3.99 -12.53 -17.17
C SER A 31 -3.78 -11.03 -16.92
N TRP A 32 -4.60 -10.43 -16.06
CA TRP A 32 -4.42 -9.05 -15.64
C TRP A 32 -3.14 -8.83 -14.83
N TRP A 33 -2.83 -9.74 -13.90
CA TRP A 33 -1.66 -9.63 -13.04
C TRP A 33 -0.33 -9.51 -13.81
N ALA A 34 -0.24 -10.21 -14.95
CA ALA A 34 0.91 -10.16 -15.83
C ALA A 34 1.16 -8.77 -16.42
N GLU A 35 0.09 -8.03 -16.71
CA GLU A 35 0.14 -6.74 -17.42
C GLU A 35 -0.09 -5.52 -16.50
N ALA A 36 -0.56 -5.72 -15.27
CA ALA A 36 -0.91 -4.64 -14.36
C ALA A 36 0.30 -3.75 -13.97
N GLU A 37 0.25 -2.48 -14.31
CA GLU A 37 1.36 -1.54 -14.01
C GLU A 37 1.23 -0.85 -12.64
N ARG A 38 0.15 -1.12 -11.90
CA ARG A 38 -0.17 -0.42 -10.65
C ARG A 38 -0.17 -1.35 -9.43
N GLY A 39 0.89 -1.26 -8.62
CA GLY A 39 1.03 -2.08 -7.41
C GLY A 39 -0.09 -1.91 -6.38
N ASP A 40 -0.69 -0.72 -6.24
CA ASP A 40 -1.83 -0.50 -5.33
C ASP A 40 -3.07 -1.30 -5.77
N TRP A 41 -3.33 -1.36 -7.09
CA TRP A 41 -4.41 -2.17 -7.63
C TRP A 41 -4.12 -3.66 -7.47
N MET A 42 -2.87 -4.09 -7.64
CA MET A 42 -2.46 -5.48 -7.44
C MET A 42 -2.67 -5.93 -6.00
N LEU A 43 -2.27 -5.11 -5.01
CA LEU A 43 -2.53 -5.40 -3.60
C LEU A 43 -4.02 -5.52 -3.27
N TRP A 44 -4.85 -4.61 -3.82
CA TRP A 44 -6.29 -4.70 -3.68
C TRP A 44 -6.83 -6.03 -4.22
N ALA A 45 -6.52 -6.35 -5.48
CA ALA A 45 -7.01 -7.54 -6.15
C ALA A 45 -6.56 -8.83 -5.47
N ALA A 46 -5.28 -8.89 -5.03
CA ALA A 46 -4.73 -10.03 -4.29
C ALA A 46 -5.50 -10.27 -2.97
N GLY A 47 -5.78 -9.22 -2.20
CA GLY A 47 -6.57 -9.38 -0.97
C GLY A 47 -8.03 -9.78 -1.23
N ARG A 48 -8.64 -9.31 -2.33
CA ARG A 48 -9.98 -9.81 -2.74
C ARG A 48 -9.96 -11.26 -3.17
N ALA A 49 -8.83 -11.73 -3.68
CA ALA A 49 -8.60 -13.13 -4.04
C ALA A 49 -8.22 -14.01 -2.83
N GLY A 50 -8.10 -13.43 -1.62
CA GLY A 50 -7.79 -14.17 -0.40
C GLY A 50 -6.31 -14.50 -0.21
N ILE A 51 -5.40 -13.77 -0.85
CA ILE A 51 -3.96 -13.91 -0.62
C ILE A 51 -3.63 -13.49 0.81
N ASP A 52 -2.81 -14.26 1.51
CA ASP A 52 -2.44 -14.05 2.92
C ASP A 52 -2.10 -12.60 3.28
N SER A 53 -2.66 -12.12 4.40
CA SER A 53 -2.51 -10.75 4.90
C SER A 53 -1.05 -10.34 5.11
N ARG A 54 -0.18 -11.25 5.58
CA ARG A 54 1.23 -10.91 5.81
C ARG A 54 1.98 -10.72 4.51
N MET A 55 1.63 -11.45 3.46
CA MET A 55 2.20 -11.24 2.12
C MET A 55 1.81 -9.87 1.56
N LEU A 56 0.54 -9.47 1.72
CA LEU A 56 0.06 -8.13 1.31
C LEU A 56 0.81 -7.02 2.04
N VAL A 57 0.91 -7.13 3.37
CA VAL A 57 1.60 -6.14 4.21
C VAL A 57 3.10 -6.10 3.92
N SER A 58 3.74 -7.26 3.71
CA SER A 58 5.17 -7.34 3.35
C SER A 58 5.46 -6.62 2.03
N ALA A 59 4.62 -6.83 1.01
CA ALA A 59 4.74 -6.11 -0.26
C ALA A 59 4.50 -4.60 -0.10
N ALA A 60 3.48 -4.21 0.68
CA ALA A 60 3.20 -2.80 0.94
C ALA A 60 4.33 -2.10 1.72
N LEU A 61 5.00 -2.78 2.65
CA LEU A 61 6.16 -2.25 3.38
C LEU A 61 7.29 -1.86 2.42
N GLU A 62 7.62 -2.73 1.46
CA GLU A 62 8.66 -2.45 0.46
C GLU A 62 8.23 -1.34 -0.52
N CYS A 63 6.94 -1.22 -0.82
CA CYS A 63 6.40 -0.11 -1.63
C CYS A 63 6.54 1.26 -0.91
N VAL A 64 6.45 1.28 0.42
CA VAL A 64 6.52 2.51 1.23
C VAL A 64 7.96 2.94 1.50
N GLN A 65 8.92 2.02 1.54
CA GLN A 65 10.30 2.31 1.93
C GLN A 65 10.96 3.51 1.23
N PRO A 66 10.77 3.76 -0.09
CA PRO A 66 11.37 4.91 -0.76
C PRO A 66 10.91 6.28 -0.22
N VAL A 67 9.72 6.39 0.38
CA VAL A 67 9.23 7.69 0.88
C VAL A 67 9.88 8.12 2.19
N LEU A 68 10.65 7.24 2.83
CA LEU A 68 11.38 7.59 4.06
C LEU A 68 12.48 8.62 3.80
N GLU A 69 13.05 8.64 2.60
CA GLU A 69 14.06 9.61 2.18
C GLU A 69 13.54 11.06 2.11
N ILE A 70 12.21 11.24 2.13
CA ILE A 70 11.53 12.54 2.10
C ILE A 70 11.37 13.12 3.51
N LEU A 71 11.39 12.26 4.54
CA LEU A 71 11.16 12.66 5.92
C LEU A 71 12.38 13.37 6.50
N ASP A 72 12.15 14.37 7.35
CA ASP A 72 13.18 14.87 8.25
C ASP A 72 13.64 13.78 9.23
N GLU A 73 14.82 13.95 9.84
CA GLU A 73 15.46 12.95 10.70
C GLU A 73 14.55 12.47 11.84
N GLU A 74 13.86 13.39 12.51
CA GLU A 74 12.96 13.05 13.62
C GLU A 74 11.76 12.22 13.15
N SER A 75 11.12 12.64 12.05
CA SER A 75 9.99 11.92 11.46
C SER A 75 10.40 10.57 10.89
N ALA A 76 11.60 10.48 10.30
CA ALA A 76 12.17 9.24 9.79
C ALA A 76 12.39 8.22 10.90
N VAL A 77 12.87 8.64 12.08
CA VAL A 77 13.01 7.75 13.25
C VAL A 77 11.67 7.12 13.64
N VAL A 78 10.60 7.93 13.75
CA VAL A 78 9.25 7.42 14.08
C VAL A 78 8.76 6.45 13.01
N ALA A 79 8.93 6.80 11.74
CA ALA A 79 8.51 5.95 10.62
C ALA A 79 9.27 4.62 10.57
N HIS A 80 10.60 4.63 10.74
CA HIS A 80 11.43 3.44 10.79
C HIS A 80 11.06 2.51 11.95
N GLN A 81 10.80 3.07 13.13
CA GLN A 81 10.32 2.29 14.28
C GLN A 81 8.98 1.61 13.98
N ALA A 82 8.03 2.34 13.38
CA ALA A 82 6.74 1.80 13.04
C ALA A 82 6.83 0.68 11.97
N MET A 83 7.61 0.91 10.91
CA MET A 83 7.85 -0.12 9.88
C MET A 83 8.57 -1.36 10.45
N SER A 84 9.48 -1.18 11.41
CA SER A 84 10.14 -2.29 12.11
C SER A 84 9.13 -3.15 12.89
N VAL A 85 8.17 -2.53 13.60
CA VAL A 85 7.10 -3.26 14.28
C VAL A 85 6.21 -4.00 13.27
N THR A 86 5.86 -3.37 12.16
CA THR A 86 5.09 -4.02 11.08
C THR A 86 5.83 -5.21 10.47
N ALA A 87 7.15 -5.10 10.24
CA ALA A 87 7.97 -6.21 9.77
C ALA A 87 8.01 -7.37 10.77
N GLN A 88 8.14 -7.06 12.07
CA GLN A 88 8.06 -8.07 13.13
C GLN A 88 6.68 -8.75 13.18
N TRP A 89 5.60 -8.05 12.86
CA TRP A 89 4.25 -8.64 12.75
C TRP A 89 4.12 -9.58 11.55
N VAL A 90 4.70 -9.20 10.40
CA VAL A 90 4.82 -10.07 9.22
C VAL A 90 5.55 -11.36 9.60
N ASP A 91 6.60 -11.27 10.42
CA ASP A 91 7.34 -12.43 10.94
C ASP A 91 6.63 -13.18 12.08
N GLY A 92 5.46 -12.71 12.54
CA GLY A 92 4.70 -13.32 13.63
C GLY A 92 5.29 -13.12 15.03
N ARG A 93 6.18 -12.14 15.23
CA ARG A 93 6.88 -11.87 16.50
C ARG A 93 6.16 -10.91 17.43
N VAL A 94 5.27 -10.07 16.89
CA VAL A 94 4.46 -9.10 17.66
C VAL A 94 3.00 -9.18 17.20
N GLY A 95 2.09 -8.74 18.07
CA GLY A 95 0.65 -8.74 17.81
C GLY A 95 0.13 -7.49 17.09
N PRO A 96 -1.17 -7.47 16.75
CA PRO A 96 -1.83 -6.29 16.16
C PRO A 96 -1.90 -5.11 17.13
N GLY A 97 -1.83 -5.34 18.45
CA GLY A 97 -1.84 -4.27 19.46
C GLY A 97 -0.61 -3.37 19.38
N GLU A 98 0.56 -3.96 19.20
CA GLU A 98 1.83 -3.27 19.00
C GLU A 98 1.82 -2.47 17.71
N CYS A 99 1.24 -3.02 16.64
CA CYS A 99 1.02 -2.29 15.39
C CYS A 99 0.08 -1.09 15.59
N ARG A 100 -1.04 -1.23 16.31
CA ARG A 100 -1.93 -0.09 16.63
C ARG A 100 -1.19 1.01 17.39
N ALA A 101 -0.39 0.65 18.38
CA ALA A 101 0.41 1.60 19.15
C ALA A 101 1.44 2.32 18.26
N ALA A 102 2.08 1.61 17.33
CA ALA A 102 2.98 2.20 16.35
C ALA A 102 2.27 3.15 15.38
N ALA A 103 1.11 2.77 14.84
CA ALA A 103 0.31 3.62 13.97
C ALA A 103 -0.08 4.94 14.65
N GLN A 104 -0.49 4.86 15.93
CA GLN A 104 -0.83 6.05 16.71
C GLN A 104 0.34 7.02 16.89
N LYS A 105 1.58 6.52 16.98
CA LYS A 105 2.78 7.37 17.02
C LYS A 105 3.00 8.08 15.69
N VAL A 106 2.89 7.35 14.57
CA VAL A 106 3.00 7.93 13.21
C VAL A 106 1.93 9.00 12.98
N TYR A 107 0.69 8.74 13.39
CA TYR A 107 -0.41 9.70 13.31
C TYR A 107 -0.08 11.01 14.06
N ARG A 108 0.36 10.93 15.31
CA ARG A 108 0.75 12.11 16.10
C ARG A 108 1.92 12.87 15.47
N GLU A 109 2.87 12.14 14.88
CA GLU A 109 3.99 12.77 14.17
C GLU A 109 3.52 13.49 12.90
N ALA A 110 2.50 12.96 12.21
CA ALA A 110 1.90 13.61 11.05
C ALA A 110 1.12 14.89 11.42
N GLU A 111 0.51 14.93 12.62
CA GLU A 111 -0.17 16.12 13.16
C GLU A 111 0.79 17.18 13.71
N ARG A 112 2.06 16.83 13.96
CA ARG A 112 3.05 17.76 14.47
C ARG A 112 3.17 18.96 13.54
N THR A 113 2.81 20.14 14.05
CA THR A 113 2.90 21.39 13.31
C THR A 113 4.37 21.75 13.13
N MET A 114 4.81 21.84 11.88
CA MET A 114 6.12 22.35 11.52
C MET A 114 6.00 23.81 11.05
N PRO A 115 7.03 24.65 11.26
CA PRO A 115 7.15 25.91 10.54
C PRO A 115 7.06 25.63 9.04
N ILE A 116 6.05 26.20 8.37
CA ILE A 116 5.86 25.98 6.93
C ILE A 116 6.82 26.89 6.18
N GLU A 117 8.06 26.44 6.00
CA GLU A 117 9.02 27.11 5.11
C GLU A 117 8.71 26.79 3.64
N ASP A 118 8.26 25.56 3.36
CA ASP A 118 7.89 25.08 2.03
C ASP A 118 6.61 24.22 2.10
N PRO A 119 5.46 24.73 1.60
CA PRO A 119 4.20 23.99 1.58
C PRO A 119 4.27 22.65 0.84
N ARG A 120 5.12 22.54 -0.19
CA ARG A 120 5.27 21.32 -0.99
C ARG A 120 5.97 20.23 -0.17
N LYS A 121 7.05 20.59 0.55
CA LYS A 121 7.73 19.66 1.46
C LYS A 121 6.83 19.25 2.63
N ALA A 122 6.09 20.19 3.21
CA ALA A 122 5.13 19.88 4.26
C ALA A 122 4.06 18.87 3.79
N ALA A 123 3.46 19.11 2.61
CA ALA A 123 2.47 18.19 2.03
C ALA A 123 3.06 16.81 1.70
N ALA A 124 4.29 16.75 1.21
CA ALA A 124 4.97 15.49 0.93
C ALA A 124 5.31 14.72 2.21
N ARG A 125 5.78 15.40 3.27
CA ARG A 125 5.99 14.80 4.58
C ARG A 125 4.70 14.18 5.13
N THR A 126 3.60 14.92 5.13
CA THR A 126 2.29 14.40 5.58
C THR A 126 1.86 13.19 4.74
N ALA A 127 2.06 13.22 3.42
CA ALA A 127 1.74 12.10 2.54
C ALA A 127 2.63 10.86 2.79
N ALA A 128 3.93 11.06 3.05
CA ALA A 128 4.87 10.01 3.41
C ALA A 128 4.48 9.33 4.73
N LEU A 129 4.25 10.12 5.78
CA LEU A 129 3.78 9.59 7.07
C LEU A 129 2.42 8.91 6.93
N GLY A 130 1.52 9.46 6.11
CA GLY A 130 0.25 8.83 5.81
C GLY A 130 0.37 7.48 5.07
N ALA A 131 1.43 7.28 4.26
CA ALA A 131 1.72 5.99 3.63
C ALA A 131 2.21 4.97 4.67
N VAL A 132 3.12 5.39 5.57
CA VAL A 132 3.62 4.58 6.69
C VAL A 132 2.48 4.20 7.63
N GLU A 133 1.64 5.15 8.02
CA GLU A 133 0.47 4.90 8.86
C GLU A 133 -0.44 3.84 8.24
N SER A 134 -0.71 3.94 6.93
CA SER A 134 -1.61 3.00 6.24
C SER A 134 -1.06 1.57 6.27
N VAL A 135 0.23 1.35 6.02
CA VAL A 135 0.79 -0.01 6.09
C VAL A 135 0.81 -0.57 7.52
N VAL A 136 1.04 0.28 8.53
CA VAL A 136 0.98 -0.13 9.93
C VAL A 136 -0.48 -0.46 10.34
N GLN A 137 -1.45 0.33 9.86
CA GLN A 137 -2.88 0.06 10.05
C GLN A 137 -3.29 -1.27 9.41
N ALA A 138 -2.74 -1.61 8.24
CA ALA A 138 -2.95 -2.91 7.60
C ALA A 138 -2.54 -4.07 8.53
N ALA A 139 -1.33 -4.03 9.11
CA ALA A 139 -0.89 -5.06 10.07
C ALA A 139 -1.70 -5.09 11.37
N SER A 140 -2.34 -3.98 11.72
CA SER A 140 -3.12 -3.85 12.95
C SER A 140 -4.58 -4.33 12.81
N SER A 141 -5.01 -4.66 11.59
CA SER A 141 -6.38 -4.99 11.27
C SER A 141 -6.64 -6.50 11.37
N ASP A 142 -7.73 -6.87 12.03
CA ASP A 142 -8.20 -8.25 12.11
C ASP A 142 -9.14 -8.62 10.92
N ASP A 143 -9.50 -7.66 10.06
CA ASP A 143 -10.33 -7.85 8.88
C ASP A 143 -9.47 -7.91 7.62
N HIS A 144 -9.43 -9.08 6.99
CA HIS A 144 -8.66 -9.33 5.77
C HIS A 144 -8.93 -8.32 4.64
N ARG A 145 -10.19 -7.89 4.47
CA ARG A 145 -10.55 -6.91 3.42
C ARG A 145 -9.93 -5.55 3.73
N ARG A 146 -9.95 -5.14 4.99
CA ARG A 146 -9.33 -3.90 5.45
C ARG A 146 -7.81 -3.95 5.33
N VAL A 147 -7.18 -5.10 5.58
CA VAL A 147 -5.74 -5.28 5.32
C VAL A 147 -5.41 -4.92 3.86
N ALA A 148 -6.17 -5.47 2.91
CA ALA A 148 -5.98 -5.21 1.48
C ALA A 148 -6.20 -3.73 1.12
N GLU A 149 -7.25 -3.12 1.67
CA GLU A 149 -7.58 -1.70 1.47
C GLU A 149 -6.44 -0.79 1.99
N PHE A 150 -5.95 -1.04 3.20
CA PHE A 150 -4.86 -0.27 3.79
C PHE A 150 -3.51 -0.51 3.10
N ALA A 151 -3.21 -1.74 2.69
CA ALA A 151 -2.00 -2.07 1.92
C ALA A 151 -1.98 -1.37 0.56
N ALA A 152 -3.11 -1.40 -0.17
CA ALA A 152 -3.27 -0.69 -1.42
C ALA A 152 -3.16 0.84 -1.23
N GLU A 153 -3.78 1.38 -0.17
CA GLU A 153 -3.70 2.79 0.18
C GLU A 153 -2.27 3.23 0.50
N ALA A 154 -1.50 2.40 1.21
CA ALA A 154 -0.10 2.67 1.51
C ALA A 154 0.74 2.80 0.24
N ALA A 155 0.63 1.85 -0.69
CA ALA A 155 1.33 1.91 -1.98
C ALA A 155 0.89 3.12 -2.82
N ARG A 156 -0.42 3.43 -2.84
CA ARG A 156 -0.96 4.60 -3.55
C ARG A 156 -0.44 5.91 -2.98
N ARG A 157 -0.41 6.05 -1.65
CA ARG A 157 0.14 7.23 -0.97
C ARG A 157 1.64 7.34 -1.21
N ALA A 158 2.37 6.22 -1.21
CA ALA A 158 3.81 6.22 -1.49
C ALA A 158 4.12 6.78 -2.90
N ALA A 159 3.46 6.24 -3.93
CA ALA A 159 3.58 6.73 -5.30
C ALA A 159 3.16 8.20 -5.44
N GLY A 160 2.03 8.60 -4.84
CA GLY A 160 1.57 9.99 -4.85
C GLY A 160 2.49 10.94 -4.09
N THR A 161 3.23 10.47 -3.10
CA THR A 161 4.23 11.27 -2.37
C THR A 161 5.43 11.57 -3.26
N LEU A 162 5.98 10.54 -3.91
CA LEU A 162 7.08 10.70 -4.87
C LEU A 162 6.68 11.63 -6.02
N GLY A 163 5.46 11.50 -6.52
CA GLY A 163 4.97 12.39 -7.58
C GLY A 163 4.81 13.85 -7.14
N ARG A 164 4.46 14.10 -5.87
CA ARG A 164 4.44 15.47 -5.34
C ARG A 164 5.82 16.09 -5.30
N ILE A 165 6.87 15.33 -5.02
CA ILE A 165 8.25 15.87 -4.97
C ILE A 165 8.87 15.98 -6.36
N HIS A 166 8.74 14.95 -7.20
CA HIS A 166 9.51 14.84 -8.43
C HIS A 166 8.70 15.05 -9.72
N GLY A 167 7.36 14.97 -9.65
CA GLY A 167 6.45 15.18 -10.78
C GLY A 167 5.58 13.95 -11.10
N PRO A 168 4.56 14.07 -11.97
CA PRO A 168 3.61 13.00 -12.26
C PRO A 168 4.28 11.72 -12.79
N ASP A 169 5.29 11.84 -13.65
CA ASP A 169 6.03 10.70 -14.20
C ASP A 169 6.71 9.84 -13.11
N ASP A 170 7.12 10.45 -11.99
CA ASP A 170 7.68 9.71 -10.86
C ASP A 170 6.61 8.97 -10.05
N ALA A 171 5.37 9.47 -10.01
CA ALA A 171 4.27 8.68 -9.44
C ALA A 171 3.98 7.44 -10.29
N GLU A 172 4.04 7.56 -11.61
CA GLU A 172 3.85 6.43 -12.52
C GLU A 172 4.99 5.41 -12.38
N ARG A 173 6.26 5.87 -12.39
CA ARG A 173 7.42 5.01 -12.12
C ARG A 173 7.34 4.33 -10.75
N ALA A 174 6.86 5.04 -9.73
CA ALA A 174 6.67 4.46 -8.41
C ALA A 174 5.58 3.37 -8.43
N HIS A 175 4.47 3.57 -9.14
CA HIS A 175 3.43 2.56 -9.30
C HIS A 175 3.95 1.28 -10.00
N VAL A 176 4.75 1.44 -11.06
CA VAL A 176 5.40 0.31 -11.76
C VAL A 176 6.34 -0.43 -10.82
N ARG A 177 7.20 0.29 -10.09
CA ARG A 177 8.10 -0.32 -9.10
C ARG A 177 7.33 -1.07 -8.00
N CYS A 178 6.22 -0.50 -7.54
CA CYS A 178 5.35 -1.18 -6.59
C CYS A 178 4.74 -2.46 -7.20
N ALA A 179 4.35 -2.44 -8.47
CA ALA A 179 3.85 -3.62 -9.17
C ALA A 179 4.92 -4.74 -9.20
N ASP A 180 6.18 -4.39 -9.49
CA ASP A 180 7.29 -5.34 -9.50
C ASP A 180 7.56 -5.95 -8.11
N VAL A 181 7.56 -5.12 -7.06
CA VAL A 181 7.63 -5.58 -5.66
C VAL A 181 6.50 -6.56 -5.36
N VAL A 182 5.26 -6.20 -5.72
CA VAL A 182 4.08 -7.04 -5.48
C VAL A 182 4.18 -8.37 -6.21
N ARG A 183 4.64 -8.41 -7.47
CA ARG A 183 4.88 -9.66 -8.21
C ARG A 183 5.98 -10.51 -7.57
N SER A 184 7.04 -9.88 -7.07
CA SER A 184 8.12 -10.58 -6.38
C SER A 184 7.65 -11.23 -5.07
N LYS A 185 6.73 -10.59 -4.35
CA LYS A 185 6.20 -11.09 -3.08
C LYS A 185 5.03 -12.04 -3.24
N ILE A 186 4.18 -11.81 -4.24
CA ILE A 186 2.97 -12.58 -4.53
C ILE A 186 3.09 -13.13 -5.96
N PRO A 187 3.80 -14.26 -6.14
CA PRO A 187 3.92 -14.90 -7.44
C PRO A 187 2.56 -15.28 -8.03
N VAL A 188 2.42 -15.18 -9.35
CA VAL A 188 1.17 -15.48 -10.09
C VAL A 188 0.58 -16.86 -9.76
N ARG A 189 1.42 -17.86 -9.45
CA ARG A 189 1.00 -19.22 -9.06
C ARG A 189 0.18 -19.27 -7.77
N LEU A 190 0.25 -18.25 -6.92
CA LEU A 190 -0.55 -18.14 -5.70
C LEU A 190 -1.94 -17.58 -5.95
N LEU A 191 -2.16 -16.96 -7.11
CA LEU A 191 -3.47 -16.43 -7.48
C LEU A 191 -4.39 -17.58 -7.92
N PRO A 192 -5.70 -17.50 -7.64
CA PRO A 192 -6.67 -18.49 -8.10
C PRO A 192 -6.65 -18.64 -9.63
N GLU A 193 -7.02 -19.84 -10.11
CA GLU A 193 -7.09 -20.20 -11.54
C GLU A 193 -8.42 -19.85 -12.22
N ASP A 194 -9.28 -19.12 -11.50
CA ASP A 194 -10.72 -18.88 -11.74
C ASP A 194 -11.67 -19.99 -11.25
#